data_AF-A0AAE1XG21-F1
#
_entry.id   AF-A0AAE1XG21-F1
#
_cell.length_a   1.000
_cell.length_b   1.000
_cell.length_c   1.000
_cell.angle_alpha   90.00
_cell.angle_beta   90.00
_cell.angle_gamma   90.00
#
_symmetry.space_group_name_H-M   'P 1'
#
loop_
_entity.id
_entity.type
_entity.pdbx_description
1 polymer ?
#
loop_
_entity_poly.entity_id
_entity_poly.type
_entity_poly.pdbx_seq_one_letter_code
_entity_poly.pdbx_strand_id
1 'polypeptide(L)'
;MFSFFPCFFLISLLSSSPSIHAIPPPIYTINPTNTPSLSKINKSYTWQEFDKFQDASKGSLINGISKLKQYFRNFGYLVREDVTNATDVFDTDLELAVARYQQKLRLPVTGKLDSHTLSELMLPRCGVPDDRRTMHTMGNYVYFTGRPRWEGISR
;
A
#
# COMPACT_ATOMS: atom_id res chain seq x y z
N MET A 1 -9.19 -0.71 66.13
CA MET A 1 -8.56 0.08 65.05
C MET A 1 -7.51 -0.83 64.42
N PHE A 2 -7.58 -1.37 63.21
CA PHE A 2 -8.43 -1.19 62.04
C PHE A 2 -8.68 -2.56 61.40
N SER A 3 -9.91 -2.78 60.96
CA SER A 3 -10.34 -3.85 60.06
C SER A 3 -10.40 -3.25 58.66
N PHE A 4 -9.72 -3.84 57.66
CA PHE A 4 -9.99 -3.57 56.25
C PHE A 4 -9.71 -4.82 55.40
N PHE A 5 -10.80 -5.54 55.15
CA PHE A 5 -11.23 -6.18 53.89
C PHE A 5 -10.17 -6.59 52.84
N PRO A 6 -10.01 -7.90 52.59
CA PRO A 6 -9.47 -8.42 51.33
C PRO A 6 -10.64 -8.64 50.35
N CYS A 7 -10.66 -7.94 49.21
CA CYS A 7 -11.34 -8.35 47.97
C CYS A 7 -11.40 -7.16 47.00
N PHE A 8 -10.41 -7.05 46.12
CA PHE A 8 -10.64 -6.43 44.81
C PHE A 8 -10.13 -7.39 43.73
N PHE A 9 -11.06 -8.25 43.35
CA PHE A 9 -11.32 -8.70 41.98
C PHE A 9 -10.12 -8.79 41.02
N LEU A 10 -9.65 -10.03 40.86
CA LEU A 10 -9.36 -10.60 39.54
C LEU A 10 -10.50 -10.26 38.57
N ILE A 11 -10.22 -9.48 37.52
CA ILE A 11 -10.83 -9.39 36.17
C ILE A 11 -10.02 -8.27 35.50
N SER A 12 -9.19 -8.49 34.48
CA SER A 12 -9.68 -8.75 33.13
C SER A 12 -8.64 -9.50 32.29
N LEU A 13 -8.90 -10.79 32.07
CA LEU A 13 -8.56 -11.44 30.81
C LEU A 13 -9.37 -10.79 29.66
N LEU A 14 -8.86 -10.96 28.44
CA LEU A 14 -9.41 -10.56 27.14
C LEU A 14 -9.11 -9.12 26.66
N SER A 15 -7.83 -8.85 26.37
CA SER A 15 -7.50 -8.16 25.11
C SER A 15 -7.09 -9.20 24.08
N SER A 16 -8.03 -10.06 23.68
CA SER A 16 -7.88 -10.81 22.43
C SER A 16 -7.91 -9.79 21.31
N SER A 17 -6.72 -9.30 20.91
CA SER A 17 -6.56 -8.71 19.59
C SER A 17 -7.22 -9.67 18.61
N PRO A 18 -8.19 -9.23 17.79
CA PRO A 18 -8.57 -10.04 16.65
C PRO A 18 -7.31 -10.09 15.81
N SER A 19 -6.57 -11.20 15.93
CA SER A 19 -5.77 -11.71 14.85
C SER A 19 -6.76 -11.88 13.72
N ILE A 20 -6.92 -10.83 12.91
CA ILE A 20 -7.42 -10.99 11.57
C ILE A 20 -6.40 -11.93 10.98
N HIS A 21 -6.78 -13.20 10.87
CA HIS A 21 -6.06 -14.17 10.07
C HIS A 21 -5.90 -13.50 8.72
N ALA A 22 -4.70 -12.94 8.48
CA ALA A 22 -4.26 -12.67 7.15
C ALA A 22 -4.27 -14.05 6.50
N ILE A 23 -5.31 -14.33 5.72
CA ILE A 23 -5.29 -15.45 4.80
C ILE A 23 -3.99 -15.22 4.03
N PRO A 24 -3.00 -16.13 4.14
CA PRO A 24 -1.79 -15.98 3.35
C PRO A 24 -2.26 -15.84 1.89
N PRO A 25 -1.71 -14.88 1.13
CA PRO A 25 -2.09 -14.72 -0.26
C PRO A 25 -2.03 -16.11 -0.90
N PRO A 26 -3.03 -16.50 -1.72
CA PRO A 26 -3.03 -17.80 -2.35
C PRO A 26 -1.66 -18.01 -2.99
N ILE A 27 -0.95 -19.05 -2.53
CA ILE A 27 0.28 -19.49 -3.18
C ILE A 27 -0.19 -19.99 -4.54
N TYR A 28 -0.05 -19.16 -5.56
CA TYR A 28 -0.16 -19.60 -6.92
C TYR A 28 1.05 -20.51 -7.18
N THR A 29 0.86 -21.82 -7.00
CA THR A 29 1.74 -22.80 -7.63
C THR A 29 1.63 -22.58 -9.13
N ILE A 30 2.62 -21.89 -9.68
CA ILE A 30 2.84 -21.77 -11.12
C ILE A 30 3.01 -23.20 -11.64
N ASN A 31 1.95 -23.77 -12.22
CA ASN A 31 2.06 -24.99 -13.00
C ASN A 31 2.95 -24.69 -14.21
N PRO A 32 4.11 -25.35 -14.35
CA PRO A 32 5.14 -24.99 -15.33
C PRO A 32 4.76 -25.30 -16.79
N THR A 33 3.53 -25.74 -17.06
CA THR A 33 3.10 -26.21 -18.39
C THR A 33 2.36 -25.16 -19.23
N ASN A 34 2.00 -24.01 -18.67
CA ASN A 34 1.48 -22.84 -19.42
C ASN A 34 2.30 -21.56 -19.17
N THR A 35 3.55 -21.69 -18.76
CA THR A 35 4.48 -20.56 -18.69
C THR A 35 4.89 -20.18 -20.12
N PRO A 36 4.55 -18.99 -20.65
CA PRO A 36 5.46 -18.37 -21.60
C PRO A 36 6.81 -18.30 -20.86
N SER A 37 7.82 -18.91 -21.47
CA SER A 37 9.16 -19.08 -20.90
C SER A 37 9.55 -17.94 -19.94
N LEU A 38 9.82 -18.28 -18.67
CA LEU A 38 10.40 -17.40 -17.64
C LEU A 38 11.86 -17.00 -17.96
N SER A 39 12.18 -16.93 -19.24
CA SER A 39 13.42 -16.44 -19.80
C SER A 39 12.99 -15.46 -20.88
N LYS A 40 13.31 -14.17 -20.69
CA LYS A 40 13.18 -13.10 -21.69
C LYS A 40 11.83 -12.38 -21.76
N ILE A 41 11.38 -11.82 -20.63
CA ILE A 41 10.64 -10.56 -20.66
C ILE A 41 11.35 -9.58 -19.73
N ASN A 42 12.24 -8.75 -20.30
CA ASN A 42 12.77 -7.53 -19.68
C ASN A 42 11.64 -6.50 -19.50
N LYS A 43 10.58 -6.84 -18.77
CA LYS A 43 9.65 -5.84 -18.26
C LYS A 43 10.22 -5.39 -16.94
N SER A 44 11.06 -4.37 -17.02
CA SER A 44 11.23 -3.43 -15.92
C SER A 44 9.82 -3.07 -15.45
N TYR A 45 9.41 -3.56 -14.28
CA TYR A 45 8.13 -3.18 -13.71
C TYR A 45 8.11 -1.64 -13.60
N THR A 46 6.93 -1.03 -13.75
CA THR A 46 6.75 0.42 -13.96
C THR A 46 7.50 1.30 -12.95
N TRP A 47 7.87 0.75 -11.80
CA TRP A 47 8.50 1.46 -10.69
C TRP A 47 9.94 1.02 -10.36
N GLN A 48 10.62 0.17 -11.16
CA GLN A 48 12.04 -0.19 -10.89
C GLN A 48 12.93 1.05 -10.84
N GLU A 49 12.60 2.05 -11.66
CA GLU A 49 13.35 3.30 -11.78
C GLU A 49 13.32 4.16 -10.51
N PHE A 50 12.60 3.74 -9.45
CA PHE A 50 12.55 4.46 -8.18
C PHE A 50 13.76 4.14 -7.27
N ASP A 51 14.57 3.15 -7.62
CA ASP A 51 15.83 2.82 -6.94
C ASP A 51 16.75 4.05 -6.78
N LYS A 52 16.79 4.91 -7.79
CA LYS A 52 17.57 6.16 -7.82
C LYS A 52 17.12 7.20 -6.78
N PHE A 53 15.99 7.00 -6.10
CA PHE A 53 15.49 7.91 -5.07
C PHE A 53 15.94 7.53 -3.66
N GLN A 54 16.87 6.58 -3.52
CA GLN A 54 17.41 6.17 -2.23
C GLN A 54 17.89 7.38 -1.42
N ASP A 55 17.37 7.47 -0.20
CA ASP A 55 17.65 8.52 0.80
C ASP A 55 17.23 9.93 0.38
N ALA A 56 16.43 10.07 -0.69
CA ALA A 56 15.83 11.34 -1.04
C ALA A 56 14.91 11.84 0.08
N SER A 57 14.98 13.15 0.30
CA SER A 57 14.25 13.82 1.38
C SER A 57 13.84 15.22 0.94
N LYS A 58 13.10 15.93 1.78
CA LYS A 58 12.60 17.26 1.46
C LYS A 58 13.71 18.21 1.00
N GLY A 59 13.47 18.86 -0.13
CA GLY A 59 14.40 19.76 -0.81
C GLY A 59 15.25 19.10 -1.90
N SER A 60 15.27 17.76 -2.00
CA SER A 60 15.95 17.07 -3.10
C SER A 60 15.29 17.37 -4.45
N LEU A 61 16.10 17.61 -5.48
CA LEU A 61 15.66 17.74 -6.88
C LEU A 61 16.19 16.53 -7.65
N ILE A 62 15.32 15.59 -8.01
CA ILE A 62 15.72 14.35 -8.69
C ILE A 62 14.76 14.07 -9.84
N ASN A 63 15.33 13.88 -11.04
CA ASN A 63 14.56 13.60 -12.25
C ASN A 63 13.63 12.39 -12.06
N GLY A 64 12.33 12.59 -12.26
CA GLY A 64 11.29 11.56 -12.16
C GLY A 64 10.54 11.51 -10.83
N ILE A 65 10.83 12.37 -9.85
CA ILE A 65 10.02 12.50 -8.62
C ILE A 65 8.56 12.82 -8.96
N SER A 66 8.29 13.53 -10.05
CA SER A 66 6.94 13.74 -10.61
C SER A 66 6.15 12.43 -10.82
N LYS A 67 6.82 11.35 -11.27
CA LYS A 67 6.21 10.01 -11.38
C LYS A 67 5.91 9.40 -10.02
N LEU A 68 6.79 9.58 -9.04
CA LEU A 68 6.53 9.15 -7.66
C LEU A 68 5.34 9.90 -7.05
N LYS A 69 5.23 11.21 -7.30
CA LYS A 69 4.03 11.99 -6.93
C LYS A 69 2.77 11.42 -7.60
N GLN A 70 2.86 10.99 -8.86
CA GLN A 70 1.75 10.31 -9.54
C GLN A 70 1.38 8.99 -8.86
N TYR A 71 2.36 8.18 -8.47
CA TYR A 71 2.14 6.95 -7.70
C TYR A 71 1.34 7.25 -6.42
N PHE A 72 1.80 8.20 -5.60
CA PHE A 72 1.14 8.54 -4.35
C PHE A 72 -0.27 9.11 -4.55
N ARG A 73 -0.53 9.84 -5.65
CA ARG A 73 -1.89 10.26 -6.01
C ARG A 73 -2.80 9.07 -6.35
N ASN A 74 -2.30 8.11 -7.13
CA ASN A 74 -3.08 6.93 -7.51
C ASN A 74 -3.50 6.09 -6.29
N PHE A 75 -2.67 6.06 -5.25
CA PHE A 75 -2.96 5.33 -4.02
C PHE A 75 -3.63 6.18 -2.92
N GLY A 76 -3.87 7.47 -3.18
CA GLY A 76 -4.63 8.35 -2.28
C GLY A 76 -3.83 9.06 -1.18
N TYR A 77 -2.49 9.11 -1.28
CA TYR A 77 -1.62 9.77 -0.30
C TYR A 77 -1.36 11.25 -0.59
N LEU A 78 -1.50 11.67 -1.86
CA LEU A 78 -1.39 13.05 -2.31
C LEU A 78 -2.74 13.55 -2.85
N VAL A 79 -3.07 14.81 -2.55
CA VAL A 79 -4.25 15.49 -3.10
C VAL A 79 -4.05 15.74 -4.60
N ARG A 80 -5.13 15.64 -5.36
CA ARG A 80 -5.14 15.78 -6.81
C ARG A 80 -5.28 17.26 -7.19
N GLU A 81 -4.19 18.01 -7.09
CA GLU A 81 -4.03 19.27 -7.82
C GLU A 81 -3.47 19.00 -9.22
N ASP A 82 -3.56 19.98 -10.13
CA ASP A 82 -3.40 19.84 -11.57
C ASP A 82 -2.18 18.97 -11.97
N VAL A 83 -2.48 17.79 -12.53
CA VAL A 83 -1.53 16.72 -12.87
C VAL A 83 -0.47 17.16 -13.87
N THR A 84 -0.74 18.22 -14.62
CA THR A 84 0.07 18.68 -15.75
C THR A 84 1.40 19.29 -15.34
N ASN A 85 1.57 19.74 -14.08
CA ASN A 85 2.74 20.52 -13.64
C ASN A 85 3.41 19.95 -12.37
N ALA A 86 3.41 18.63 -12.18
CA ALA A 86 4.12 18.04 -11.05
C ALA A 86 5.64 18.24 -11.21
N THR A 87 6.25 19.03 -10.32
CA THR A 87 7.70 19.24 -10.30
C THR A 87 8.44 18.03 -9.77
N ASP A 88 9.70 17.89 -10.19
CA ASP A 88 10.63 16.86 -9.71
C ASP A 88 11.30 17.19 -8.36
N VAL A 89 10.78 18.21 -7.66
CA VAL A 89 11.22 18.58 -6.31
C VAL A 89 10.53 17.68 -5.29
N PHE A 90 11.28 17.15 -4.35
CA PHE A 90 10.74 16.52 -3.15
C PHE A 90 10.26 17.62 -2.18
N ASP A 91 8.99 17.97 -2.29
CA ASP A 91 8.35 19.04 -1.53
C ASP A 91 7.80 18.54 -0.18
N THR A 92 7.25 19.48 0.59
CA THR A 92 6.60 19.19 1.89
C THR A 92 5.44 18.22 1.73
N ASP A 93 4.68 18.31 0.64
CA ASP A 93 3.51 17.45 0.43
C ASP A 93 3.93 16.01 0.17
N LEU A 94 4.99 15.79 -0.61
CA LEU A 94 5.55 14.46 -0.81
C LEU A 94 6.15 13.89 0.48
N GLU A 95 6.84 14.68 1.29
CA GLU A 95 7.34 14.26 2.62
C GLU A 95 6.19 13.75 3.51
N LEU A 96 5.09 14.50 3.58
CA LEU A 96 3.90 14.11 4.34
C LEU A 96 3.24 12.86 3.75
N ALA A 97 3.20 12.72 2.43
CA ALA A 97 2.66 11.53 1.76
C ALA A 97 3.50 10.28 2.07
N VAL A 98 4.83 10.39 2.01
CA VAL A 98 5.76 9.32 2.39
C VAL A 98 5.56 8.92 3.85
N ALA A 99 5.46 9.88 4.76
CA ALA A 99 5.21 9.60 6.17
C ALA A 99 3.87 8.84 6.39
N ARG A 100 2.79 9.25 5.70
CA ARG A 100 1.50 8.55 5.75
C ARG A 100 1.59 7.14 5.19
N TYR A 101 2.33 6.95 4.10
CA TYR A 101 2.55 5.65 3.48
C TYR A 101 3.30 4.70 4.42
N GLN A 102 4.40 5.18 5.00
CA GLN A 102 5.16 4.44 6.01
C GLN A 102 4.27 4.05 7.19
N GLN A 103 3.47 4.99 7.71
CA GLN A 103 2.53 4.71 8.79
C GLN A 103 1.49 3.66 8.41
N LYS A 104 0.92 3.74 7.19
CA LYS A 104 -0.09 2.80 6.68
C LYS A 104 0.46 1.38 6.57
N LEU A 105 1.70 1.24 6.11
CA LEU A 105 2.41 -0.05 5.99
C LEU A 105 3.13 -0.49 7.27
N ARG A 106 3.05 0.31 8.35
CA ARG A 106 3.73 0.06 9.64
C ARG A 106 5.25 -0.01 9.51
N LEU A 107 5.81 0.76 8.59
CA LEU A 107 7.25 1.03 8.51
C LEU A 107 7.66 2.10 9.54
N PRO A 108 8.96 2.21 9.86
CA PRO A 108 9.48 3.38 10.57
C PRO A 108 9.12 4.67 9.82
N VAL A 109 8.51 5.63 10.52
CA VAL A 109 8.04 6.88 9.90
C VAL A 109 9.20 7.87 9.87
N THR A 110 9.96 7.86 8.78
CA THR A 110 11.12 8.73 8.56
C THR A 110 10.80 9.96 7.70
N GLY A 111 9.73 9.89 6.89
CA GLY A 111 9.40 10.91 5.88
C GLY A 111 10.36 10.94 4.68
N LYS A 112 11.32 10.00 4.63
CA LYS A 112 12.35 9.89 3.59
C LYS A 112 12.13 8.62 2.76
N LEU A 113 12.68 8.60 1.55
CA LEU A 113 12.71 7.39 0.73
C LEU A 113 13.87 6.48 1.14
N ASP A 114 13.79 5.96 2.36
CA ASP A 114 14.72 4.95 2.86
C ASP A 114 14.55 3.61 2.13
N SER A 115 15.50 2.70 2.35
CA SER A 115 15.57 1.43 1.64
C SER A 115 14.35 0.55 1.87
N HIS A 116 13.80 0.57 3.08
CA HIS A 116 12.56 -0.12 3.42
C HIS A 116 11.38 0.44 2.63
N THR A 117 11.22 1.76 2.58
CA THR A 117 10.13 2.42 1.86
C THR A 117 10.24 2.18 0.35
N LEU A 118 11.44 2.27 -0.23
CA LEU A 118 11.63 2.02 -1.66
C LEU A 118 11.38 0.56 -2.04
N SER A 119 11.78 -0.38 -1.19
CA SER A 119 11.49 -1.79 -1.44
C SER A 119 9.98 -2.04 -1.59
N GLU A 120 9.16 -1.44 -0.74
CA GLU A 120 7.69 -1.53 -0.80
C GLU A 120 7.09 -0.81 -2.01
N LEU A 121 7.61 0.38 -2.36
CA LEU A 121 7.14 1.14 -3.53
C LEU A 121 7.35 0.37 -4.84
N MET A 122 8.43 -0.40 -4.92
CA MET A 122 8.82 -1.18 -6.09
C MET A 122 8.11 -2.54 -6.19
N LEU A 123 7.44 -3.00 -5.14
CA LEU A 123 6.69 -4.26 -5.19
C LEU A 123 5.43 -4.12 -6.06
N PRO A 124 5.11 -5.15 -6.87
CA PRO A 124 3.83 -5.19 -7.57
C PRO A 124 2.68 -5.29 -6.55
N ARG A 125 1.60 -4.56 -6.81
CA ARG A 125 0.45 -4.45 -5.89
C ARG A 125 -0.87 -4.27 -6.63
N CYS A 126 -1.99 -4.42 -5.92
CA CYS A 126 -3.30 -4.12 -6.50
C CYS A 126 -3.43 -2.62 -6.81
N GLY A 127 -4.21 -2.27 -7.84
CA GLY A 127 -4.47 -0.87 -8.21
C GLY A 127 -5.53 -0.16 -7.36
N VAL A 128 -5.94 -0.75 -6.24
CA VAL A 128 -6.95 -0.17 -5.35
C VAL A 128 -6.28 0.87 -4.45
N PRO A 129 -6.83 2.09 -4.33
CA PRO A 129 -6.28 3.12 -3.43
C PRO A 129 -6.25 2.68 -1.96
N ASP A 130 -5.20 3.08 -1.24
CA ASP A 130 -5.00 2.73 0.18
C ASP A 130 -5.80 3.63 1.12
N ASP A 131 -5.96 4.89 0.73
CA ASP A 131 -6.80 5.86 1.42
C ASP A 131 -7.98 6.26 0.52
N ARG A 132 -9.18 6.24 1.11
CA ARG A 132 -10.46 6.46 0.40
C ARG A 132 -10.84 7.93 0.32
N ARG A 133 -9.97 8.85 0.74
CA ARG A 133 -10.32 10.26 0.95
C ARG A 133 -10.86 10.97 -0.30
N THR A 134 -10.57 10.55 -1.53
CA THR A 134 -11.08 11.22 -2.73
C THR A 134 -10.99 10.38 -4.01
N MET A 135 -11.58 9.19 -4.09
CA MET A 135 -11.65 8.46 -5.38
C MET A 135 -12.94 7.66 -5.54
N HIS A 136 -14.06 8.34 -5.75
CA HIS A 136 -15.12 7.79 -6.59
C HIS A 136 -14.74 8.06 -8.04
N THR A 137 -13.79 7.30 -8.60
CA THR A 137 -13.79 7.12 -10.05
C THR A 137 -15.02 6.29 -10.35
N MET A 138 -16.07 6.91 -10.88
CA MET A 138 -17.18 6.18 -11.49
C MET A 138 -16.60 5.41 -12.67
N GLY A 139 -16.27 4.15 -12.43
CA GLY A 139 -15.86 3.26 -13.49
C GLY A 139 -17.06 3.02 -14.39
N ASN A 140 -16.91 3.33 -15.67
CA ASN A 140 -17.90 3.02 -16.70
C ASN A 140 -17.81 1.52 -17.01
N TYR A 141 -18.31 0.70 -16.09
CA TYR A 141 -18.41 -0.74 -16.28
C TYR A 141 -19.77 -1.08 -16.89
N VAL A 142 -19.79 -2.02 -17.84
CA VAL A 142 -21.01 -2.69 -18.28
C VAL A 142 -21.21 -3.88 -17.35
N TYR A 143 -22.36 -3.96 -16.70
CA TYR A 143 -22.68 -5.09 -15.81
C TYR A 143 -23.09 -6.31 -16.63
N PHE A 144 -22.60 -7.48 -16.25
CA PHE A 144 -23.17 -8.74 -16.72
C PHE A 144 -24.64 -8.80 -16.31
N THR A 145 -25.50 -9.30 -17.21
CA THR A 145 -26.91 -9.51 -16.89
C THR A 145 -27.08 -10.65 -15.89
N GLY A 146 -28.12 -10.58 -15.06
CA GLY A 146 -28.37 -11.56 -14.01
C GLY A 146 -27.64 -11.29 -12.70
N ARG A 147 -27.67 -12.26 -11.77
CA ARG A 147 -26.99 -12.17 -10.47
C ARG A 147 -25.70 -12.96 -10.53
N PRO A 148 -24.51 -12.33 -10.48
CA PRO A 148 -23.26 -13.09 -10.41
C PRO A 148 -23.29 -13.94 -9.14
N ARG A 149 -23.19 -15.26 -9.31
CA ARG A 149 -23.08 -16.22 -8.23
C ARG A 149 -21.77 -16.97 -8.41
N TRP A 150 -20.99 -17.08 -7.35
CA TRP A 150 -19.93 -18.08 -7.30
C TRP A 150 -20.65 -19.43 -7.25
N GLU A 151 -20.56 -20.22 -8.33
CA GLU A 151 -21.01 -21.61 -8.26
C GLU A 151 -20.10 -22.32 -7.25
N GLY A 152 -20.67 -22.63 -6.08
CA GLY A 152 -19.96 -23.38 -5.07
C GLY A 152 -19.58 -24.74 -5.65
N ILE A 153 -18.30 -25.11 -5.57
CA ILE A 153 -17.84 -26.45 -5.87
C ILE A 153 -18.63 -27.40 -4.98
N SER A 154 -19.56 -28.16 -5.56
CA SER A 154 -20.17 -29.31 -4.90
C SER A 154 -19.07 -30.32 -4.65
N ARG A 155 -18.69 -30.50 -3.38
CA ARG A 155 -17.89 -31.64 -2.94
C ARG A 155 -18.75 -32.90 -2.93
#